data_AF-A0A7D8Z1I9-F1
#
_entry.id   AF-A0A7D8Z1I9-F1
#
_cell.length_a   1.000
_cell.length_b   1.000
_cell.length_c   1.000
_cell.angle_alpha   90.00
_cell.angle_beta   90.00
_cell.angle_gamma   90.00
#
_symmetry.space_group_name_H-M   'P 1'
#
loop_
_entity.id
_entity.type
_entity.pdbx_description
1 polymer ?
#
loop_
_entity_poly.entity_id
_entity_poly.type
_entity_poly.pdbx_seq_one_letter_code
_entity_poly.pdbx_strand_id
1 'polypeptide(L)'
;MDKRPGPGGGSGAGATKVDVVARGGDEWVKVNTIKDTRLIVEFREHDSYLNSDYDDSDDDGEPPAPPRLTNSLLVQARALVAAAQAHPRLPGLAAPRVRYVLTRLEESPVGGHADARIAATFAEMREMGIELDFASAWDDGPSSSTTLPPAPVPEPVPAADIVLDLSVLIALCCDSTHHPLPADETELEARFRPICAGAVPLDGANAAPGGGILLRLTGASRDLRDQLRCEMVRPLIYELRERLPRGARFWVTREVRERLPGLVNLIGGKKERARAEALFAADGEGDYWADSRWRGDTGALQGIRVRVLEDGDEDGTAPAPHAAETAFDGVVAHVCAAMIAAGPDGATPDEDTEGSTGRGKKKKAPEKTSRNPLRAGTVFPPASRLPSGHTLRTMLAGVQRRATVLTNNRGAVLKVMREAGVPDGIPRGEDEGEGQRARIWVVNPSSLAEWRRLEVEEGNARIARWRKEE
;
A
#
# COMPACT_ATOMS: atom_id res chain seq x y z
N MET A 1 27.53 -19.87 -9.31
CA MET A 1 27.26 -20.41 -7.95
C MET A 1 27.58 -19.29 -6.98
N ASP A 2 26.59 -18.48 -6.61
CA ASP A 2 26.76 -17.44 -5.60
C ASP A 2 25.87 -17.74 -4.42
N LYS A 3 26.51 -18.03 -3.28
CA LYS A 3 25.86 -18.25 -2.00
C LYS A 3 25.27 -16.93 -1.52
N ARG A 4 23.94 -16.87 -1.38
CA ARG A 4 23.29 -15.79 -0.63
C ARG A 4 23.62 -15.95 0.86
N PRO A 5 24.03 -14.87 1.56
CA PRO A 5 24.24 -14.94 3.00
C PRO A 5 22.89 -15.04 3.72
N GLY A 6 22.89 -15.79 4.83
CA GLY A 6 21.73 -15.96 5.71
C GLY A 6 21.42 -14.69 6.52
N PRO A 7 20.38 -14.74 7.39
CA PRO A 7 19.89 -13.61 8.15
C PRO A 7 20.78 -13.38 9.38
N GLY A 8 21.97 -12.84 9.14
CA GLY A 8 22.79 -12.19 10.17
C GLY A 8 22.94 -10.74 9.76
N GLY A 9 22.48 -9.81 10.59
CA GLY A 9 22.52 -8.36 10.35
C GLY A 9 23.92 -7.78 10.36
N GLY A 10 24.75 -8.15 9.40
CA GLY A 10 25.93 -7.40 9.01
C GLY A 10 25.52 -6.36 7.98
N SER A 11 25.53 -5.09 8.37
CA SER A 11 25.50 -3.97 7.42
C SER A 11 26.61 -4.21 6.40
N GLY A 12 26.25 -4.47 5.14
CA GLY A 12 27.23 -4.56 4.06
C GLY A 12 28.09 -3.31 4.06
N ALA A 13 29.39 -3.46 3.83
CA ALA A 13 30.30 -2.32 3.68
C ALA A 13 29.72 -1.36 2.62
N GLY A 14 29.34 -0.15 3.05
CA GLY A 14 28.70 0.86 2.21
C GLY A 14 27.19 1.09 2.42
N ALA A 15 26.51 0.37 3.31
CA ALA A 15 25.11 0.63 3.63
C ALA A 15 24.95 1.66 4.76
N THR A 16 24.35 2.82 4.47
CA THR A 16 24.02 3.84 5.48
C THR A 16 22.64 3.60 6.09
N LYS A 17 22.53 3.61 7.42
CA LYS A 17 21.27 3.39 8.14
C LYS A 17 20.51 4.69 8.39
N VAL A 18 19.32 4.80 7.79
CA VAL A 18 18.29 5.80 8.08
C VAL A 18 17.34 5.26 9.16
N ASP A 19 16.92 6.09 10.11
CA ASP A 19 16.01 5.65 11.18
C ASP A 19 14.53 5.92 10.84
N VAL A 20 14.23 7.05 10.18
CA VAL A 20 12.89 7.36 9.68
C VAL A 20 12.97 7.92 8.26
N VAL A 21 12.09 7.44 7.39
CA VAL A 21 11.82 8.03 6.07
C VAL A 21 10.49 8.74 6.16
N ALA A 22 10.49 10.05 5.93
CA ALA A 22 9.33 10.92 6.11
C ALA A 22 8.96 11.63 4.79
N ARG A 23 7.74 12.20 4.75
CA ARG A 23 7.22 13.02 3.64
C ARG A 23 7.32 12.36 2.26
N GLY A 24 7.00 11.06 2.16
CA GLY A 24 7.10 10.36 0.87
C GLY A 24 8.54 10.14 0.41
N GLY A 25 9.48 10.01 1.34
CA GLY A 25 10.88 9.77 1.01
C GLY A 25 11.71 11.02 0.74
N ASP A 26 11.14 12.22 0.87
CA ASP A 26 11.85 13.49 0.71
C ASP A 26 12.68 13.89 1.89
N GLU A 27 12.47 13.23 3.02
CA GLU A 27 13.14 13.56 4.24
C GLU A 27 13.63 12.28 4.89
N TRP A 28 14.93 12.22 5.11
CA TRP A 28 15.60 11.15 5.82
C TRP A 28 16.00 11.67 7.19
N VAL A 29 15.47 11.04 8.23
CA VAL A 29 15.76 11.41 9.61
C VAL A 29 16.69 10.39 10.24
N LYS A 30 17.81 10.87 10.77
CA LYS A 30 18.74 10.11 11.60
C LYS A 30 18.55 10.51 13.05
N VAL A 31 18.36 9.54 13.94
CA VAL A 31 18.26 9.79 15.38
C VAL A 31 19.54 9.29 16.06
N ASN A 32 20.24 10.18 16.73
CA ASN A 32 21.48 9.89 17.42
C ASN A 32 21.39 10.21 18.93
N THR A 33 22.07 9.40 19.73
CA THR A 33 22.04 9.41 21.20
C THR A 33 23.44 9.64 21.81
N ILE A 34 24.40 10.10 21.00
CA ILE A 34 25.74 10.48 21.47
C ILE A 34 25.66 11.63 22.48
N LYS A 35 26.63 11.66 23.40
CA LYS A 35 26.76 12.68 24.47
C LYS A 35 28.02 13.50 24.27
N ASP A 36 28.08 14.71 24.81
CA ASP A 36 29.27 15.58 24.83
C ASP A 36 30.52 14.82 25.30
N THR A 37 30.41 14.06 26.39
CA THR A 37 31.53 13.31 26.96
C THR A 37 32.13 12.30 25.98
N ARG A 38 31.32 11.75 25.07
CA ARG A 38 31.80 10.79 24.07
C ARG A 38 32.55 11.51 22.94
N LEU A 39 32.03 12.64 22.46
CA LEU A 39 32.71 13.47 21.47
C LEU A 39 34.06 13.98 21.99
N ILE A 40 34.13 14.38 23.27
CA ILE A 40 35.38 14.83 23.89
C ILE A 40 36.43 13.72 23.91
N VAL A 41 36.02 12.46 24.15
CA VAL A 41 36.94 11.31 24.08
C VAL A 41 37.46 11.11 22.67
N GLU A 42 36.58 11.17 21.65
CA GLU A 42 36.97 11.05 20.24
C GLU A 42 37.96 12.15 19.83
N PHE A 43 37.74 13.39 20.29
CA PHE A 43 38.66 14.48 20.04
C PHE A 43 40.04 14.27 20.68
N ARG A 44 40.08 13.79 21.93
CA ARG A 44 41.35 13.48 22.61
C ARG A 44 42.09 12.33 21.96
N GLU A 45 41.37 11.32 21.48
CA GLU A 45 41.96 10.22 20.71
C GLU A 45 42.62 10.78 19.45
N HIS A 46 41.94 11.63 18.69
CA HIS A 46 42.51 12.27 17.49
C HIS A 46 43.73 13.14 17.82
N ASP A 47 43.66 13.95 18.88
CA ASP A 47 44.77 14.79 19.33
C ASP A 47 45.97 13.93 19.77
N SER A 48 45.74 12.75 20.35
CA SER A 48 46.80 11.84 20.78
C SER A 48 47.55 11.20 19.61
N TYR A 49 46.84 10.86 18.53
CA TYR A 49 47.46 10.34 17.30
C TYR A 49 48.27 11.40 16.58
N LEU A 50 47.81 12.65 16.59
CA LEU A 50 48.55 13.76 15.98
C LEU A 50 49.84 14.11 16.74
N ASN A 51 49.86 13.92 18.06
CA ASN A 51 51.03 14.25 18.88
C ASN A 51 52.03 13.10 19.00
N SER A 52 51.67 11.86 18.64
CA SER A 52 52.57 10.70 18.75
C SER A 52 53.46 10.46 17.52
N ASP A 53 53.15 11.07 16.37
CA ASP A 53 53.88 10.89 15.10
C ASP A 53 54.98 11.95 14.86
N TYR A 54 55.29 12.78 15.86
CA TYR A 54 56.30 13.86 15.79
C TYR A 54 57.52 13.62 16.70
N ASP A 55 57.96 12.37 16.88
CA ASP A 55 59.17 12.07 17.67
C ASP A 55 60.12 11.06 17.00
N ASP A 56 60.28 11.14 15.67
CA ASP A 56 61.56 10.79 15.04
C ASP A 56 61.66 11.32 13.59
N SER A 57 62.87 11.76 13.23
CA SER A 57 63.36 12.21 11.91
C SER A 57 63.12 13.69 11.47
N ASP A 58 64.21 14.45 11.54
CA ASP A 58 64.48 15.69 10.80
C ASP A 58 64.28 15.48 9.28
N ASP A 59 63.19 15.97 8.70
CA ASP A 59 63.05 16.15 7.25
C ASP A 59 62.36 17.50 6.94
N ASP A 60 63.07 18.36 6.22
CA ASP A 60 62.68 19.72 5.82
C ASP A 60 61.59 19.71 4.73
N GLY A 61 60.44 19.12 5.04
CA GLY A 61 59.24 19.08 4.20
C GLY A 61 58.17 20.07 4.69
N GLU A 62 57.51 20.75 3.75
CA GLU A 62 56.41 21.69 3.92
C GLU A 62 55.42 21.28 5.04
N PRO A 63 55.01 22.20 5.94
CA PRO A 63 54.19 21.85 7.10
C PRO A 63 52.87 21.19 6.66
N PRO A 64 52.51 20.02 7.21
CA PRO A 64 51.28 19.34 6.83
C PRO A 64 50.07 20.22 7.15
N ALA A 65 49.12 20.27 6.22
CA ALA A 65 47.88 21.02 6.38
C ALA A 65 47.20 20.64 7.71
N PRO A 66 46.58 21.61 8.42
CA PRO A 66 45.97 21.33 9.71
C PRO A 66 44.90 20.25 9.57
N PRO A 67 44.85 19.28 10.50
CA PRO A 67 43.92 18.15 10.42
C PRO A 67 42.48 18.66 10.43
N ARG A 68 41.68 18.20 9.46
CA ARG A 68 40.25 18.55 9.39
C ARG A 68 39.52 17.98 10.60
N LEU A 69 38.59 18.77 11.15
CA LEU A 69 37.69 18.30 12.19
C LEU A 69 36.96 17.04 11.72
N THR A 70 37.10 15.96 12.47
CA THR A 70 36.46 14.69 12.17
C THR A 70 36.09 13.99 13.47
N ASN A 71 34.93 13.35 13.47
CA ASN A 71 34.38 12.56 14.58
C ASN A 71 33.29 11.63 14.03
N SER A 72 32.77 10.75 14.89
CA SER A 72 31.75 9.77 14.48
C SER A 72 30.48 10.40 13.91
N LEU A 73 30.05 11.58 14.40
CA LEU A 73 28.89 12.30 13.84
C LEU A 73 29.16 12.79 12.43
N LEU A 74 30.31 13.43 12.18
CA LEU A 74 30.68 13.94 10.85
C LEU A 74 30.85 12.81 9.84
N VAL A 75 31.46 11.69 10.24
CA VAL A 75 31.60 10.51 9.38
C VAL A 75 30.22 9.97 8.99
N GLN A 76 29.30 9.82 9.95
CA GLN A 76 27.96 9.35 9.68
C GLN A 76 27.14 10.36 8.85
N ALA A 77 27.28 11.65 9.15
CA ALA A 77 26.63 12.74 8.42
C ALA A 77 27.04 12.75 6.94
N ARG A 78 28.34 12.71 6.65
CA ARG A 78 28.87 12.62 5.28
C ARG A 78 28.35 11.38 4.55
N ALA A 79 28.39 10.22 5.21
CA ALA A 79 27.90 8.97 4.64
C ALA A 79 26.38 9.01 4.35
N LEU A 80 25.60 9.73 5.18
CA LEU A 80 24.17 9.90 5.01
C LEU A 80 23.83 10.88 3.89
N VAL A 81 24.52 12.02 3.81
CA VAL A 81 24.36 12.98 2.71
C VAL A 81 24.77 12.36 1.37
N ALA A 82 25.90 11.67 1.32
CA ALA A 82 26.34 10.97 0.12
C ALA A 82 25.32 9.89 -0.30
N ALA A 83 24.79 9.12 0.65
CA ALA A 83 23.75 8.13 0.38
C ALA A 83 22.44 8.76 -0.11
N ALA A 84 22.02 9.90 0.45
CA ALA A 84 20.83 10.62 0.02
C ALA A 84 21.00 11.18 -1.41
N GLN A 85 22.16 11.75 -1.72
CA GLN A 85 22.48 12.26 -3.07
C GLN A 85 22.58 11.16 -4.12
N ALA A 86 23.10 9.99 -3.75
CA ALA A 86 23.21 8.84 -4.64
C ALA A 86 21.92 8.01 -4.71
N HIS A 87 20.90 8.31 -3.89
CA HIS A 87 19.68 7.53 -3.83
C HIS A 87 18.89 7.68 -5.15
N PRO A 88 18.58 6.58 -5.86
CA PRO A 88 17.79 6.66 -7.08
C PRO A 88 16.40 7.23 -6.78
N ARG A 89 16.06 8.33 -7.45
CA ARG A 89 14.82 9.06 -7.29
C ARG A 89 14.14 9.23 -8.63
N LEU A 90 12.85 9.53 -8.61
CA LEU A 90 12.10 9.73 -9.84
C LEU A 90 12.59 10.97 -10.60
N PRO A 91 12.58 10.95 -11.94
CA PRO A 91 12.90 12.12 -12.73
C PRO A 91 12.05 13.33 -12.29
N GLY A 92 12.72 14.44 -11.97
CA GLY A 92 12.08 15.66 -11.47
C GLY A 92 12.00 15.78 -9.94
N LEU A 93 12.32 14.72 -9.18
CA LEU A 93 12.41 14.79 -7.73
C LEU A 93 13.85 15.05 -7.28
N ALA A 94 14.03 16.00 -6.36
CA ALA A 94 15.32 16.26 -5.73
C ALA A 94 15.77 15.08 -4.84
N ALA A 95 17.06 15.08 -4.49
CA ALA A 95 17.59 14.18 -3.47
C ALA A 95 16.90 14.44 -2.11
N PRO A 96 16.70 13.41 -1.27
CA PRO A 96 16.08 13.60 0.05
C PRO A 96 16.87 14.58 0.92
N ARG A 97 16.15 15.47 1.59
CA ARG A 97 16.68 16.31 2.66
C ARG A 97 17.09 15.43 3.84
N VAL A 98 18.21 15.77 4.47
CA VAL A 98 18.71 15.05 5.64
C VAL A 98 18.43 15.86 6.89
N ARG A 99 17.67 15.29 7.81
CA ARG A 99 17.46 15.81 9.16
C ARG A 99 18.16 14.91 10.17
N TYR A 100 18.78 15.51 11.17
CA TYR A 100 19.56 14.82 12.18
C TYR A 100 19.11 15.25 13.57
N VAL A 101 18.56 14.30 14.32
CA VAL A 101 17.99 14.51 15.65
C VAL A 101 19.00 14.07 16.71
N LEU A 102 19.50 15.02 17.49
CA LEU A 102 20.45 14.83 18.56
C LEU A 102 19.71 14.82 19.90
N THR A 103 19.50 13.62 20.45
CA THR A 103 18.62 13.43 21.62
C THR A 103 19.28 13.71 22.96
N ARG A 104 20.62 13.84 22.98
CA ARG A 104 21.43 13.98 24.21
C ARG A 104 22.52 15.03 24.11
N LEU A 105 22.47 15.84 23.05
CA LEU A 105 23.30 17.04 22.90
C LEU A 105 22.36 18.25 22.94
N GLU A 106 22.90 19.38 23.35
CA GLU A 106 22.21 20.66 23.31
C GLU A 106 22.94 21.56 22.32
N GLU A 107 22.25 22.49 21.65
CA GLU A 107 22.94 23.39 20.71
C GLU A 107 23.79 24.44 21.43
N SER A 108 23.30 24.93 22.57
CA SER A 108 23.92 26.02 23.32
C SER A 108 23.65 25.81 24.80
N PRO A 109 24.28 24.81 25.44
CA PRO A 109 24.09 24.55 26.86
C PRO A 109 24.51 25.75 27.69
N VAL A 110 23.90 25.91 28.87
CA VAL A 110 24.24 26.99 29.81
C VAL A 110 25.71 26.88 30.20
N GLY A 111 26.50 27.92 29.92
CA GLY A 111 27.95 27.93 30.13
C GLY A 111 28.77 27.47 28.92
N GLY A 112 28.13 27.13 27.81
CA GLY A 112 28.77 26.65 26.59
C GLY A 112 29.22 25.19 26.68
N HIS A 113 29.63 24.64 25.53
CA HIS A 113 30.23 23.31 25.51
C HIS A 113 31.62 23.32 26.16
N ALA A 114 31.97 22.21 26.81
CA ALA A 114 33.29 22.05 27.41
C ALA A 114 34.45 22.06 26.37
N ASP A 115 34.15 21.76 25.11
CA ASP A 115 35.10 21.83 23.99
C ASP A 115 34.43 22.54 22.80
N ALA A 116 35.09 23.59 22.28
CA ALA A 116 34.58 24.40 21.18
C ALA A 116 34.37 23.60 19.88
N ARG A 117 35.05 22.46 19.72
CA ARG A 117 34.91 21.58 18.55
C ARG A 117 33.53 20.91 18.46
N ILE A 118 32.77 20.85 19.56
CA ILE A 118 31.38 20.38 19.53
C ILE A 118 30.51 21.34 18.70
N ALA A 119 30.58 22.64 18.99
CA ALA A 119 29.86 23.66 18.22
C ALA A 119 30.34 23.70 16.75
N ALA A 120 31.65 23.54 16.51
CA ALA A 120 32.20 23.45 15.16
C ALA A 120 31.68 22.22 14.38
N THR A 121 31.46 21.10 15.06
CA THR A 121 30.85 19.89 14.47
C THR A 121 29.44 20.18 13.96
N PHE A 122 28.62 20.91 14.74
CA PHE A 122 27.26 21.27 14.32
C PHE A 122 27.27 22.23 13.14
N ALA A 123 28.18 23.21 13.14
CA ALA A 123 28.35 24.13 12.03
C ALA A 123 28.71 23.39 10.73
N GLU A 124 29.66 22.45 10.80
CA GLU A 124 30.05 21.64 9.64
C GLU A 124 28.91 20.73 9.15
N MET A 125 28.10 20.17 10.06
CA MET A 125 26.91 19.42 9.66
C MET A 125 25.90 20.30 8.90
N ARG A 126 25.67 21.54 9.35
CA ARG A 126 24.78 22.49 8.65
C ARG A 126 25.34 22.94 7.30
N GLU A 127 26.66 23.11 7.21
CA GLU A 127 27.33 23.43 5.94
C GLU A 127 27.14 22.31 4.90
N MET A 128 27.03 21.05 5.34
CA MET A 128 26.64 19.93 4.48
C MET A 128 25.16 19.92 4.06
N GLY A 129 24.36 20.91 4.49
CA GLY A 129 22.93 21.01 4.22
C GLY A 129 22.05 20.14 5.13
N ILE A 130 22.58 19.70 6.28
CA ILE A 130 21.83 18.90 7.25
C ILE A 130 21.04 19.81 8.19
N GLU A 131 19.76 19.51 8.35
CA GLU A 131 18.91 20.14 9.35
C GLU A 131 19.12 19.47 10.72
N LEU A 132 19.54 20.24 11.73
CA LEU A 132 19.81 19.72 13.08
C LEU A 132 18.67 20.04 14.03
N ASP A 133 18.14 19.02 14.70
CA ASP A 133 17.17 19.14 15.78
C ASP A 133 17.76 18.61 17.09
N PHE A 134 17.52 19.31 18.19
CA PHE A 134 18.00 18.93 19.52
C PHE A 134 16.82 18.63 20.43
N ALA A 135 16.81 17.45 21.08
CA ALA A 135 15.68 17.06 21.92
C ALA A 135 15.51 17.96 23.15
N SER A 136 16.57 18.61 23.62
CA SER A 136 16.50 19.59 24.72
C SER A 136 15.60 20.79 24.39
N ALA A 137 15.45 21.13 23.10
CA ALA A 137 14.57 22.21 22.66
C ALA A 137 13.09 21.79 22.58
N TRP A 138 12.76 20.53 22.88
CA TRP A 138 11.37 20.05 22.84
C TRP A 138 10.61 20.30 24.15
N ASP A 139 11.31 20.47 25.27
CA ASP A 139 10.72 20.58 26.61
C ASP A 139 10.31 22.01 27.00
N ASP A 140 10.78 23.05 26.30
CA ASP A 140 10.44 24.47 26.57
C ASP A 140 9.03 24.88 26.10
N GLY A 141 8.16 23.90 25.80
CA GLY A 141 7.03 24.13 24.93
C GLY A 141 7.50 24.48 23.51
N PRO A 142 6.62 24.60 22.52
CA PRO A 142 7.04 25.01 21.19
C PRO A 142 7.56 26.45 21.27
N SER A 143 8.88 26.63 21.41
CA SER A 143 9.60 27.72 20.77
C SER A 143 9.50 27.49 19.27
N SER A 144 8.29 27.74 18.78
CA SER A 144 7.97 27.80 17.38
C SER A 144 8.92 28.79 16.73
N SER A 145 9.95 28.28 16.05
CA SER A 145 9.99 28.58 14.62
C SER A 145 8.55 28.45 14.14
N THR A 146 7.99 29.56 13.66
CA THR A 146 6.57 29.77 13.36
C THR A 146 6.06 28.90 12.20
N THR A 147 6.45 27.64 12.13
CA THR A 147 5.71 26.62 11.41
C THR A 147 4.44 26.37 12.23
N LEU A 148 3.40 27.13 11.88
CA LEU A 148 2.01 26.75 12.12
C LEU A 148 1.90 25.21 12.04
N PRO A 149 1.12 24.55 12.93
CA PRO A 149 0.83 23.13 12.75
C PRO A 149 0.46 22.95 11.28
N PRO A 150 1.14 22.05 10.54
CA PRO A 150 0.98 21.96 9.10
C PRO A 150 -0.52 21.89 8.86
N ALA A 151 -1.06 22.88 8.14
CA ALA A 151 -2.48 23.02 7.91
C ALA A 151 -3.02 21.62 7.55
N PRO A 152 -4.17 21.19 8.12
CA PRO A 152 -4.71 19.87 7.86
C PRO A 152 -4.72 19.68 6.36
N VAL A 153 -3.94 18.71 5.93
CA VAL A 153 -3.67 18.49 4.51
C VAL A 153 -5.02 18.23 3.88
N PRO A 154 -5.42 19.01 2.86
CA PRO A 154 -6.63 18.72 2.13
C PRO A 154 -6.57 17.27 1.65
N GLU A 155 -7.55 16.45 2.03
CA GLU A 155 -7.58 15.08 1.53
C GLU A 155 -7.63 15.09 0.01
N PRO A 156 -6.91 14.17 -0.68
CA PRO A 156 -6.99 14.07 -2.11
C PRO A 156 -8.45 13.83 -2.56
N VAL A 157 -8.91 14.63 -3.52
CA VAL A 157 -10.26 14.54 -4.08
C VAL A 157 -10.22 13.71 -5.37
N PRO A 158 -11.11 12.73 -5.56
CA PRO A 158 -11.24 12.02 -6.82
C PRO A 158 -11.55 12.95 -8.01
N ALA A 159 -11.06 12.59 -9.19
CA ALA A 159 -11.45 13.21 -10.44
C ALA A 159 -12.93 12.93 -10.76
N ALA A 160 -13.50 13.70 -11.70
CA ALA A 160 -14.84 13.43 -12.21
C ALA A 160 -14.89 12.10 -12.99
N ASP A 161 -13.80 11.73 -13.65
CA ASP A 161 -13.67 10.46 -14.34
C ASP A 161 -13.03 9.41 -13.43
N ILE A 162 -13.73 8.30 -13.24
CA ILE A 162 -13.31 7.19 -12.39
C ILE A 162 -13.12 5.94 -13.25
N VAL A 163 -11.91 5.40 -13.28
CA VAL A 163 -11.61 4.13 -13.96
C VAL A 163 -11.66 2.99 -12.95
N LEU A 164 -12.59 2.06 -13.14
CA LEU A 164 -12.87 0.95 -12.23
C LEU A 164 -12.02 -0.27 -12.59
N ASP A 165 -11.25 -0.75 -11.63
CA ASP A 165 -10.62 -2.08 -11.73
C ASP A 165 -11.68 -3.18 -11.59
N LEU A 166 -11.39 -4.37 -12.15
CA LEU A 166 -12.29 -5.52 -12.11
C LEU A 166 -12.68 -5.91 -10.67
N SER A 167 -11.74 -5.76 -9.73
CA SER A 167 -11.98 -6.06 -8.32
C SER A 167 -13.06 -5.16 -7.70
N VAL A 168 -13.19 -3.92 -8.14
CA VAL A 168 -14.19 -2.97 -7.64
C VAL A 168 -15.52 -3.20 -8.31
N LEU A 169 -15.57 -3.51 -9.61
CA LEU A 169 -16.83 -3.91 -10.26
C LEU A 169 -17.47 -5.12 -9.59
N ILE A 170 -16.65 -6.13 -9.27
CA ILE A 170 -17.08 -7.29 -8.51
C ILE A 170 -17.70 -6.87 -7.19
N ALA A 171 -17.05 -5.96 -6.48
CA ALA A 171 -17.50 -5.52 -5.17
C ALA A 171 -18.75 -4.63 -5.23
N LEU A 172 -18.89 -3.82 -6.28
CA LEU A 172 -20.11 -3.08 -6.60
C LEU A 172 -21.26 -4.03 -6.95
N CYS A 173 -21.03 -5.25 -7.42
CA CYS A 173 -22.11 -6.21 -7.67
C CYS A 173 -22.44 -7.07 -6.44
N CYS A 174 -21.46 -7.22 -5.54
CA CYS A 174 -21.47 -8.14 -4.41
C CYS A 174 -22.71 -8.00 -3.51
N ASP A 175 -23.30 -9.12 -3.13
CA ASP A 175 -24.45 -9.15 -2.23
C ASP A 175 -24.22 -8.41 -0.91
N SER A 176 -23.04 -8.53 -0.27
CA SER A 176 -22.77 -7.85 1.00
C SER A 176 -22.83 -6.32 0.93
N THR A 177 -22.54 -5.75 -0.25
CA THR A 177 -22.62 -4.31 -0.51
C THR A 177 -24.08 -3.82 -0.53
N HIS A 178 -25.03 -4.70 -0.90
CA HIS A 178 -26.44 -4.37 -1.13
C HIS A 178 -27.39 -4.93 -0.07
N HIS A 179 -27.03 -6.04 0.57
CA HIS A 179 -27.86 -6.75 1.53
C HIS A 179 -27.90 -6.02 2.88
N PRO A 180 -29.02 -6.02 3.63
CA PRO A 180 -29.08 -5.40 4.95
C PRO A 180 -27.94 -5.82 5.88
N LEU A 181 -27.29 -4.84 6.48
CA LEU A 181 -26.23 -5.07 7.46
C LEU A 181 -26.82 -5.66 8.75
N PRO A 182 -26.03 -6.46 9.48
CA PRO A 182 -26.36 -6.81 10.86
C PRO A 182 -26.43 -5.55 11.73
N ALA A 183 -27.30 -5.55 12.73
CA ALA A 183 -27.45 -4.46 13.69
C ALA A 183 -26.23 -4.36 14.63
N ASP A 184 -25.62 -5.51 14.95
CA ASP A 184 -24.47 -5.59 15.82
C ASP A 184 -23.58 -6.81 15.51
N GLU A 185 -22.44 -6.89 16.21
CA GLU A 185 -21.46 -7.98 16.08
C GLU A 185 -22.04 -9.35 16.49
N THR A 186 -23.03 -9.38 17.37
CA THR A 186 -23.70 -10.62 17.81
C THR A 186 -24.54 -11.20 16.69
N GLU A 187 -25.33 -10.35 16.02
CA GLU A 187 -26.11 -10.74 14.85
C GLU A 187 -25.18 -11.17 13.70
N LEU A 188 -24.09 -10.43 13.46
CA LEU A 188 -23.08 -10.78 12.46
C LEU A 188 -22.52 -12.20 12.69
N GLU A 189 -22.08 -12.50 13.92
CA GLU A 189 -21.56 -13.82 14.26
C GLU A 189 -22.66 -14.91 14.14
N ALA A 190 -23.90 -14.61 14.53
CA ALA A 190 -25.03 -15.55 14.42
C ALA A 190 -25.40 -15.90 12.97
N ARG A 191 -25.20 -14.98 12.01
CA ARG A 191 -25.45 -15.25 10.58
C ARG A 191 -24.50 -16.30 10.01
N PHE A 192 -23.26 -16.34 10.46
CA PHE A 192 -22.21 -17.19 9.88
C PHE A 192 -21.73 -18.32 10.79
N ARG A 193 -22.08 -18.31 12.08
CA ARG A 193 -21.88 -19.44 13.00
C ARG A 193 -23.20 -20.12 13.33
N PRO A 194 -23.39 -21.41 12.98
CA PRO A 194 -24.44 -22.19 13.61
C PRO A 194 -24.20 -22.28 15.12
N ILE A 195 -25.15 -21.83 15.92
CA ILE A 195 -25.12 -21.97 17.39
C ILE A 195 -25.38 -23.45 17.72
N CYS A 196 -24.46 -24.14 18.40
CA CYS A 196 -24.75 -25.44 19.02
C CYS A 196 -25.09 -25.28 20.49
N ALA A 197 -26.32 -25.60 20.86
CA ALA A 197 -26.62 -26.08 22.20
C ALA A 197 -26.28 -27.59 22.21
N GLY A 198 -25.39 -28.03 23.11
CA GLY A 198 -25.24 -29.46 23.44
C GLY A 198 -24.13 -30.27 22.77
N ALA A 199 -23.03 -29.67 22.32
CA ALA A 199 -21.86 -30.50 21.96
C ALA A 199 -21.26 -31.12 23.22
N VAL A 200 -21.21 -32.46 23.26
CA VAL A 200 -20.52 -33.25 24.28
C VAL A 200 -19.09 -32.72 24.43
N PRO A 201 -18.59 -32.48 25.66
CA PRO A 201 -17.22 -32.03 25.86
C PRO A 201 -16.25 -32.98 25.16
N LEU A 202 -15.45 -32.45 24.23
CA LEU A 202 -14.22 -33.13 23.81
C LEU A 202 -13.28 -33.07 25.02
N ASP A 203 -13.21 -34.20 25.72
CA ASP A 203 -12.37 -34.54 26.85
C ASP A 203 -11.78 -33.37 27.66
N GLY A 204 -12.47 -33.08 28.77
CA GLY A 204 -11.82 -32.76 30.03
C GLY A 204 -11.08 -31.43 30.12
N ALA A 205 -11.81 -30.33 30.30
CA ALA A 205 -11.63 -29.41 31.44
C ALA A 205 -12.52 -28.16 31.28
N ASN A 206 -13.37 -27.94 32.28
CA ASN A 206 -14.03 -26.66 32.62
C ASN A 206 -14.94 -26.03 31.56
N ALA A 207 -16.12 -26.64 31.34
CA ALA A 207 -17.26 -25.95 30.75
C ALA A 207 -18.21 -25.43 31.85
N ALA A 208 -18.41 -24.12 31.91
CA ALA A 208 -19.41 -23.48 32.78
C ALA A 208 -20.85 -23.80 32.28
N PRO A 209 -21.86 -23.83 33.17
CA PRO A 209 -23.23 -24.17 32.80
C PRO A 209 -23.86 -23.03 31.97
N GLY A 210 -24.29 -23.32 30.75
CA GLY A 210 -25.02 -22.38 29.88
C GLY A 210 -24.29 -21.91 28.61
N GLY A 211 -23.03 -22.32 28.40
CA GLY A 211 -22.26 -21.95 27.20
C GLY A 211 -22.44 -22.95 26.05
N GLY A 212 -23.25 -22.61 25.04
CA GLY A 212 -23.24 -23.35 23.77
C GLY A 212 -21.84 -23.34 23.13
N ILE A 213 -21.41 -24.44 22.53
CA ILE A 213 -20.13 -24.51 21.81
C ILE A 213 -20.38 -23.95 20.41
N LEU A 214 -19.85 -22.77 20.11
CA LEU A 214 -19.87 -22.24 18.74
C LEU A 214 -19.07 -23.19 17.83
N LEU A 215 -19.72 -23.76 16.81
CA LEU A 215 -19.02 -24.56 15.79
C LEU A 215 -17.93 -23.69 15.13
N ARG A 216 -16.77 -24.31 14.83
CA ARG A 216 -15.70 -23.60 14.12
C ARG A 216 -16.21 -23.15 12.76
N LEU A 217 -16.04 -21.86 12.47
CA LEU A 217 -16.25 -21.31 11.13
C LEU A 217 -15.46 -22.13 10.11
N THR A 218 -16.12 -22.54 9.02
CA THR A 218 -15.40 -22.94 7.82
C THR A 218 -14.60 -21.74 7.30
N GLY A 219 -13.57 -21.97 6.47
CA GLY A 219 -12.83 -20.86 5.85
C GLY A 219 -13.78 -19.89 5.13
N ALA A 220 -14.76 -20.41 4.39
CA ALA A 220 -15.75 -19.62 3.68
C ALA A 220 -16.66 -18.79 4.62
N SER A 221 -17.13 -19.38 5.72
CA SER A 221 -17.97 -18.67 6.70
C SER A 221 -17.19 -17.54 7.40
N ARG A 222 -15.90 -17.74 7.65
CA ARG A 222 -15.03 -16.70 8.21
C ARG A 222 -14.84 -15.55 7.23
N ASP A 223 -14.53 -15.86 5.98
CA ASP A 223 -14.31 -14.85 4.95
C ASP A 223 -15.57 -13.99 4.75
N LEU A 224 -16.76 -14.61 4.68
CA LEU A 224 -18.04 -13.89 4.56
C LEU A 224 -18.33 -12.99 5.77
N ARG A 225 -18.07 -13.48 6.98
CA ARG A 225 -18.22 -12.69 8.20
C ARG A 225 -17.28 -11.48 8.19
N ASP A 226 -16.01 -11.70 7.89
CA ASP A 226 -15.00 -10.64 7.92
C ASP A 226 -15.29 -9.58 6.86
N GLN A 227 -15.79 -9.98 5.68
CA GLN A 227 -16.28 -9.06 4.66
C GLN A 227 -17.45 -8.21 5.14
N LEU A 228 -18.47 -8.83 5.75
CA LEU A 228 -19.64 -8.10 6.24
C LEU A 228 -19.27 -7.19 7.41
N ARG A 229 -18.31 -7.59 8.26
CA ARG A 229 -17.74 -6.72 9.30
C ARG A 229 -17.09 -5.47 8.71
N CYS A 230 -16.26 -5.62 7.67
CA CYS A 230 -15.66 -4.47 6.98
C CYS A 230 -16.73 -3.52 6.43
N GLU A 231 -17.77 -4.08 5.81
CA GLU A 231 -18.89 -3.32 5.25
C GLU A 231 -19.72 -2.62 6.35
N MET A 232 -19.82 -3.16 7.57
CA MET A 232 -20.45 -2.49 8.71
C MET A 232 -19.66 -1.27 9.20
N VAL A 233 -18.33 -1.31 9.13
CA VAL A 233 -17.47 -0.21 9.61
C VAL A 233 -17.44 0.95 8.62
N ARG A 234 -17.22 0.66 7.33
CA ARG A 234 -17.18 1.69 6.29
C ARG A 234 -17.70 1.10 4.98
N PRO A 235 -19.02 1.19 4.73
CA PRO A 235 -19.62 0.61 3.54
C PRO A 235 -19.06 1.20 2.25
N LEU A 236 -18.82 0.38 1.22
CA LEU A 236 -18.28 0.86 -0.05
C LEU A 236 -19.12 1.99 -0.66
N ILE A 237 -20.45 1.83 -0.72
CA ILE A 237 -21.34 2.82 -1.33
C ILE A 237 -21.31 4.15 -0.54
N TYR A 238 -21.16 4.08 0.79
CA TYR A 238 -21.01 5.27 1.62
C TYR A 238 -19.69 5.99 1.30
N GLU A 239 -18.57 5.26 1.26
CA GLU A 239 -17.24 5.78 0.91
C GLU A 239 -17.25 6.49 -0.45
N LEU A 240 -17.92 5.89 -1.44
CA LEU A 240 -18.07 6.48 -2.77
C LEU A 240 -18.95 7.73 -2.75
N ARG A 241 -20.09 7.70 -2.05
CA ARG A 241 -21.01 8.84 -1.97
C ARG A 241 -20.40 10.06 -1.32
N GLU A 242 -19.57 9.87 -0.29
CA GLU A 242 -18.95 10.96 0.47
C GLU A 242 -17.88 11.68 -0.34
N ARG A 243 -17.11 10.94 -1.16
CA ARG A 243 -15.90 11.48 -1.79
C ARG A 243 -16.05 11.78 -3.28
N LEU A 244 -17.01 11.16 -3.96
CA LEU A 244 -17.19 11.39 -5.39
C LEU A 244 -17.79 12.77 -5.66
N PRO A 245 -17.28 13.49 -6.68
CA PRO A 245 -17.93 14.69 -7.15
C PRO A 245 -19.31 14.36 -7.75
N ARG A 246 -20.24 15.33 -7.70
CA ARG A 246 -21.52 15.20 -8.39
C ARG A 246 -21.29 15.06 -9.90
N GLY A 247 -21.95 14.09 -10.52
CA GLY A 247 -21.81 13.82 -11.95
C GLY A 247 -20.55 13.02 -12.32
N ALA A 248 -19.96 12.30 -11.37
CA ALA A 248 -18.85 11.39 -11.67
C ALA A 248 -19.22 10.39 -12.78
N ARG A 249 -18.29 10.16 -13.71
CA ARG A 249 -18.42 9.24 -14.84
C ARG A 249 -17.57 8.01 -14.58
N PHE A 250 -18.13 6.82 -14.81
CA PHE A 250 -17.46 5.56 -14.53
C PHE A 250 -17.06 4.86 -15.80
N TRP A 251 -15.81 4.42 -15.83
CA TRP A 251 -15.15 3.85 -16.98
C TRP A 251 -14.49 2.53 -16.61
N VAL A 252 -14.38 1.62 -17.57
CA VAL A 252 -13.60 0.39 -17.48
C VAL A 252 -12.83 0.19 -18.78
N THR A 253 -11.80 -0.64 -18.76
CA THR A 253 -11.19 -1.12 -20.02
C THR A 253 -12.04 -2.21 -20.65
N ARG A 254 -11.89 -2.42 -21.96
CA ARG A 254 -12.61 -3.45 -22.73
C ARG A 254 -12.36 -4.85 -22.17
N GLU A 255 -11.11 -5.13 -21.78
CA GLU A 255 -10.75 -6.39 -21.09
C GLU A 255 -11.58 -6.60 -19.80
N VAL A 256 -11.71 -5.56 -18.97
CA VAL A 256 -12.46 -5.66 -17.71
C VAL A 256 -13.95 -5.90 -17.99
N ARG A 257 -14.51 -5.21 -19.00
CA ARG A 257 -15.90 -5.41 -19.47
C ARG A 257 -16.16 -6.85 -19.90
N GLU A 258 -15.24 -7.45 -20.65
CA GLU A 258 -15.36 -8.81 -21.17
C GLU A 258 -15.20 -9.88 -20.08
N ARG A 259 -14.35 -9.64 -19.08
CA ARG A 259 -14.09 -10.61 -18.00
C ARG A 259 -15.21 -10.70 -16.97
N LEU A 260 -15.91 -9.59 -16.70
CA LEU A 260 -16.91 -9.53 -15.63
C LEU A 260 -18.04 -10.57 -15.81
N PRO A 261 -18.71 -10.70 -16.98
CA PRO A 261 -19.79 -11.67 -17.16
C PRO A 261 -19.35 -13.11 -16.88
N GLY A 262 -18.16 -13.51 -17.33
CA GLY A 262 -17.63 -14.86 -17.07
C GLY A 262 -17.46 -15.16 -15.59
N LEU A 263 -16.93 -14.20 -14.82
CA LEU A 263 -16.75 -14.34 -13.38
C LEU A 263 -18.10 -14.36 -12.64
N VAL A 264 -18.98 -13.42 -12.94
CA VAL A 264 -20.28 -13.33 -12.26
C VAL A 264 -21.17 -14.54 -12.63
N ASN A 265 -21.05 -15.10 -13.84
CA ASN A 265 -21.74 -16.34 -14.20
C ASN A 265 -21.16 -17.59 -13.52
N LEU A 266 -19.88 -17.57 -13.18
CA LEU A 266 -19.21 -18.68 -12.50
C LEU A 266 -19.52 -18.72 -11.00
N ILE A 267 -19.44 -17.57 -10.34
CA ILE A 267 -19.49 -17.48 -8.86
C ILE A 267 -20.62 -16.61 -8.32
N GLY A 268 -21.26 -15.80 -9.15
CA GLY A 268 -22.28 -14.83 -8.74
C GLY A 268 -23.70 -15.39 -8.71
N GLY A 269 -24.48 -14.92 -7.73
CA GLY A 269 -25.91 -15.21 -7.58
C GLY A 269 -26.80 -14.47 -8.58
N LYS A 270 -28.11 -14.71 -8.50
CA LYS A 270 -29.07 -14.12 -9.43
C LYS A 270 -29.09 -12.60 -9.31
N LYS A 271 -28.98 -12.06 -8.09
CA LYS A 271 -28.99 -10.61 -7.85
C LYS A 271 -27.66 -9.98 -8.27
N GLU A 272 -26.55 -10.64 -7.99
CA GLU A 272 -25.22 -10.18 -8.42
C GLU A 272 -25.10 -10.13 -9.96
N ARG A 273 -25.66 -11.11 -10.68
CA ARG A 273 -25.74 -11.11 -12.16
C ARG A 273 -26.58 -9.96 -12.70
N ALA A 274 -27.79 -9.79 -12.16
CA ALA A 274 -28.69 -8.72 -12.58
C ALA A 274 -28.05 -7.33 -12.38
N ARG A 275 -27.32 -7.13 -11.27
CA ARG A 275 -26.56 -5.90 -11.04
C ARG A 275 -25.43 -5.70 -12.03
N ALA A 276 -24.65 -6.75 -12.31
CA ALA A 276 -23.56 -6.68 -13.28
C ALA A 276 -24.08 -6.34 -14.69
N GLU A 277 -25.23 -6.87 -15.10
CA GLU A 277 -25.90 -6.52 -16.36
C GLU A 277 -26.37 -5.05 -16.34
N ALA A 278 -27.05 -4.64 -15.27
CA ALA A 278 -27.58 -3.27 -15.13
C ALA A 278 -26.50 -2.17 -15.13
N LEU A 279 -25.27 -2.47 -14.69
CA LEU A 279 -24.16 -1.50 -14.74
C LEU A 279 -23.79 -1.08 -16.18
N PHE A 280 -24.00 -1.98 -17.16
CA PHE A 280 -23.65 -1.77 -18.57
C PHE A 280 -24.87 -1.66 -19.49
N ALA A 281 -26.08 -1.63 -18.91
CA ALA A 281 -27.31 -1.47 -19.67
C ALA A 281 -27.44 -0.05 -20.22
N ALA A 282 -28.18 0.11 -21.32
CA ALA A 282 -28.47 1.41 -21.90
C ALA A 282 -29.28 2.30 -20.93
N ASP A 283 -29.33 3.60 -21.21
CA ASP A 283 -30.07 4.55 -20.38
C ASP A 283 -31.56 4.17 -20.31
N GLY A 284 -32.07 4.01 -19.09
CA GLY A 284 -33.45 3.56 -18.83
C GLY A 284 -33.65 2.05 -18.79
N GLU A 285 -32.63 1.25 -19.11
CA GLU A 285 -32.67 -0.20 -18.99
C GLU A 285 -32.06 -0.67 -17.66
N GLY A 286 -32.79 -1.51 -16.93
CA GLY A 286 -32.37 -2.11 -15.66
C GLY A 286 -32.34 -1.18 -14.45
N ASP A 287 -32.69 -1.73 -13.28
CA ASP A 287 -32.54 -1.07 -11.98
C ASP A 287 -31.37 -1.71 -11.20
N TYR A 288 -30.18 -1.10 -11.29
CA TYR A 288 -28.99 -1.55 -10.54
C TYR A 288 -29.23 -1.55 -9.01
N TRP A 289 -30.13 -0.68 -8.52
CA TRP A 289 -30.45 -0.57 -7.11
C TRP A 289 -31.63 -1.44 -6.68
N ALA A 290 -32.16 -2.29 -7.58
CA ALA A 290 -33.19 -3.26 -7.23
C ALA A 290 -32.73 -4.16 -6.08
N ASP A 291 -33.58 -4.30 -5.07
CA ASP A 291 -33.32 -5.03 -3.82
C ASP A 291 -32.08 -4.58 -3.02
N SER A 292 -31.54 -3.39 -3.30
CA SER A 292 -30.42 -2.82 -2.56
C SER A 292 -30.90 -2.05 -1.34
N ARG A 293 -30.21 -2.20 -0.20
CA ARG A 293 -30.41 -1.35 1.00
C ARG A 293 -30.13 0.13 0.73
N TRP A 294 -29.42 0.44 -0.34
CA TRP A 294 -29.11 1.81 -0.78
C TRP A 294 -30.20 2.41 -1.69
N ARG A 295 -31.26 1.67 -2.01
CA ARG A 295 -32.34 2.17 -2.88
C ARG A 295 -32.98 3.40 -2.23
N GLY A 296 -32.96 4.53 -2.96
CA GLY A 296 -33.47 5.81 -2.48
C GLY A 296 -32.42 6.70 -1.77
N ASP A 297 -31.23 6.17 -1.46
CA ASP A 297 -30.15 6.91 -0.80
C ASP A 297 -28.79 6.66 -1.49
N THR A 298 -28.72 6.99 -2.78
CA THR A 298 -27.57 6.67 -3.66
C THR A 298 -26.61 7.84 -3.88
N GLY A 299 -27.03 9.07 -3.58
CA GLY A 299 -26.23 10.29 -3.71
C GLY A 299 -25.59 10.44 -5.10
N ALA A 300 -24.26 10.61 -5.15
CA ALA A 300 -23.50 10.78 -6.39
C ALA A 300 -23.54 9.55 -7.33
N LEU A 301 -24.03 8.40 -6.83
CA LEU A 301 -24.16 7.15 -7.60
C LEU A 301 -25.58 6.96 -8.15
N GLN A 302 -26.46 7.96 -8.04
CA GLN A 302 -27.78 7.91 -8.65
C GLN A 302 -27.66 7.67 -10.15
N GLY A 303 -28.28 6.59 -10.63
CA GLY A 303 -28.18 6.21 -12.04
C GLY A 303 -26.78 5.78 -12.49
N ILE A 304 -25.94 5.24 -11.59
CA ILE A 304 -24.61 4.72 -11.93
C ILE A 304 -24.67 3.84 -13.20
N ARG A 305 -23.76 4.16 -14.13
CA ARG A 305 -23.53 3.44 -15.38
C ARG A 305 -22.05 3.40 -15.67
N VAL A 306 -21.60 2.30 -16.24
CA VAL A 306 -20.19 2.04 -16.53
C VAL A 306 -20.02 1.95 -18.04
N ARG A 307 -19.07 2.74 -18.56
CA ARG A 307 -18.73 2.81 -19.98
C ARG A 307 -17.39 2.14 -20.25
N VAL A 308 -17.19 1.69 -21.48
CA VAL A 308 -15.89 1.17 -21.93
C VAL A 308 -15.07 2.36 -22.44
N LEU A 309 -13.82 2.50 -21.97
CA LEU A 309 -12.93 3.59 -22.35
C LEU A 309 -12.70 3.60 -23.86
N GLU A 310 -12.43 2.43 -24.44
CA GLU A 310 -12.11 2.26 -25.85
C GLU A 310 -13.28 2.65 -26.75
N ASP A 311 -14.52 2.29 -26.38
CA ASP A 311 -15.73 2.73 -27.11
C ASP A 311 -15.91 4.26 -26.98
N GLY A 312 -15.61 4.80 -25.79
CA GLY A 312 -15.65 6.24 -25.57
C GLY A 312 -14.55 7.00 -26.31
N ASP A 313 -13.40 6.38 -26.60
CA ASP A 313 -12.34 6.95 -27.43
C ASP A 313 -12.80 7.02 -28.90
N GLU A 314 -13.52 5.99 -29.38
CA GLU A 314 -14.12 5.95 -30.73
C GLU A 314 -15.18 7.05 -30.94
N ASP A 315 -16.04 7.28 -29.93
CA ASP A 315 -17.11 8.29 -29.99
C ASP A 315 -16.71 9.67 -29.43
N GLY A 316 -15.46 9.84 -28.98
CA GLY A 316 -14.94 11.10 -28.43
C GLY A 316 -15.54 11.52 -27.08
N THR A 317 -16.15 10.59 -26.34
CA THR A 317 -16.77 10.85 -25.03
C THR A 317 -15.86 10.51 -23.84
N ALA A 318 -14.87 9.64 -24.06
CA ALA A 318 -13.87 9.29 -23.06
C ALA A 318 -12.93 10.48 -22.77
N PRO A 319 -12.39 10.58 -21.53
CA PRO A 319 -11.33 11.53 -21.25
C PRO A 319 -10.11 11.21 -22.14
N ALA A 320 -9.67 12.20 -22.92
CA ALA A 320 -8.58 12.04 -23.84
C ALA A 320 -7.28 11.65 -23.13
N PRO A 321 -6.41 10.82 -23.74
CA PRO A 321 -5.06 10.62 -23.25
C PRO A 321 -4.31 11.96 -23.19
N HIS A 322 -3.57 12.17 -22.11
CA HIS A 322 -2.75 13.34 -21.87
C HIS A 322 -1.30 12.95 -21.60
N ALA A 323 -0.38 13.86 -21.89
CA ALA A 323 0.99 13.77 -21.39
C ALA A 323 1.00 13.77 -19.86
N ALA A 324 2.00 13.12 -19.28
CA ALA A 324 2.21 13.09 -17.84
C ALA A 324 2.26 14.52 -17.28
N GLU A 325 1.33 14.83 -16.39
CA GLU A 325 1.23 16.14 -15.75
C GLU A 325 2.20 16.25 -14.57
N THR A 326 2.40 15.12 -13.88
CA THR A 326 3.27 15.02 -12.70
C THR A 326 4.33 13.95 -12.90
N ALA A 327 5.41 14.02 -12.11
CA ALA A 327 6.40 12.94 -12.03
C ALA A 327 5.75 11.61 -11.60
N PHE A 328 4.71 11.67 -10.75
CA PHE A 328 3.88 10.51 -10.39
C PHE A 328 3.30 9.85 -11.63
N ASP A 329 2.63 10.63 -12.48
CA ASP A 329 1.93 10.12 -13.65
C ASP A 329 2.89 9.43 -14.62
N GLY A 330 4.02 10.08 -14.91
CA GLY A 330 5.02 9.54 -15.84
C GLY A 330 5.61 8.21 -15.35
N VAL A 331 5.90 8.12 -14.05
CA VAL A 331 6.55 6.94 -13.46
C VAL A 331 5.57 5.79 -13.32
N VAL A 332 4.37 6.04 -12.80
CA VAL A 332 3.37 4.97 -12.66
C VAL A 332 2.99 4.42 -14.02
N ALA A 333 2.86 5.28 -15.03
CA ALA A 333 2.62 4.85 -16.40
C ALA A 333 3.79 4.00 -16.93
N HIS A 334 5.03 4.46 -16.75
CA HIS A 334 6.23 3.74 -17.17
C HIS A 334 6.34 2.35 -16.50
N VAL A 335 6.21 2.29 -15.18
CA VAL A 335 6.28 1.03 -14.42
C VAL A 335 5.16 0.08 -14.81
N CYS A 336 3.92 0.56 -14.93
CA CYS A 336 2.81 -0.29 -15.38
C CYS A 336 3.08 -0.84 -16.79
N ALA A 337 3.53 0.00 -17.73
CA ALA A 337 3.87 -0.45 -19.08
C ALA A 337 4.99 -1.49 -19.09
N ALA A 338 6.07 -1.26 -18.32
CA ALA A 338 7.18 -2.21 -18.18
C ALA A 338 6.73 -3.54 -17.57
N MET A 339 5.91 -3.51 -16.52
CA MET A 339 5.36 -4.71 -15.90
C MET A 339 4.41 -5.49 -16.82
N ILE A 340 3.62 -4.79 -17.65
CA ILE A 340 2.75 -5.41 -18.67
C ILE A 340 3.63 -6.11 -19.73
N ALA A 341 4.65 -5.43 -20.24
CA ALA A 341 5.56 -5.98 -21.25
C ALA A 341 6.36 -7.20 -20.73
N ALA A 342 6.71 -7.22 -19.45
CA ALA A 342 7.37 -8.35 -18.79
C ALA A 342 6.41 -9.51 -18.42
N GLY A 343 5.09 -9.29 -18.52
CA GLY A 343 4.08 -10.29 -18.21
C GLY A 343 3.95 -11.36 -19.30
N PRO A 344 3.33 -12.51 -18.98
CA PRO A 344 3.10 -13.58 -19.96
C PRO A 344 2.22 -13.14 -21.15
N ASP A 345 1.41 -12.09 -20.98
CA ASP A 345 0.59 -11.51 -22.05
C ASP A 345 1.38 -10.56 -22.97
N GLY A 346 2.60 -10.17 -22.60
CA GLY A 346 3.47 -9.27 -23.37
C GLY A 346 4.50 -9.98 -24.25
N ALA A 347 4.66 -11.30 -24.08
CA ALA A 347 5.39 -12.12 -25.02
C ALA A 347 4.56 -12.24 -26.30
N THR A 348 4.98 -11.56 -27.36
CA THR A 348 4.52 -11.84 -28.72
C THR A 348 4.55 -13.35 -28.94
N PRO A 349 3.46 -13.98 -29.41
CA PRO A 349 3.56 -15.36 -29.83
C PRO A 349 4.55 -15.40 -30.98
N ASP A 350 5.70 -16.05 -30.79
CA ASP A 350 6.51 -16.50 -31.93
C ASP A 350 5.58 -17.38 -32.77
N GLU A 351 5.23 -16.88 -33.96
CA GLU A 351 4.67 -17.65 -35.04
C GLU A 351 5.72 -18.70 -35.43
N ASP A 352 5.61 -19.90 -34.84
CA ASP A 352 6.01 -21.17 -35.44
C ASP A 352 5.85 -22.31 -34.43
N THR A 353 4.62 -22.78 -34.21
CA THR A 353 4.35 -24.23 -34.10
C THR A 353 2.86 -24.50 -34.32
N GLU A 354 2.48 -24.75 -35.57
CA GLU A 354 1.23 -25.42 -35.89
C GLU A 354 1.21 -26.85 -35.33
N GLY A 355 0.06 -27.25 -34.79
CA GLY A 355 -0.42 -28.63 -34.88
C GLY A 355 0.11 -29.65 -33.86
N SER A 356 -0.59 -29.80 -32.74
CA SER A 356 -0.80 -31.14 -32.17
C SER A 356 -2.02 -31.20 -31.25
N THR A 357 -3.13 -31.69 -31.81
CA THR A 357 -4.27 -32.22 -31.07
C THR A 357 -3.87 -33.54 -30.40
N GLY A 358 -3.34 -33.47 -29.18
CA GLY A 358 -2.96 -34.63 -28.38
C GLY A 358 -3.83 -34.83 -27.14
N ARG A 359 -4.84 -35.71 -27.24
CA ARG A 359 -5.58 -36.28 -26.09
C ARG A 359 -4.59 -36.94 -25.10
N GLY A 360 -4.25 -36.25 -24.02
CA GLY A 360 -3.41 -36.75 -22.93
C GLY A 360 -4.21 -37.43 -21.81
N LYS A 361 -3.87 -38.69 -21.52
CA LYS A 361 -4.49 -39.59 -20.54
C LYS A 361 -4.50 -39.04 -19.10
N LYS A 362 -5.64 -39.19 -18.41
CA LYS A 362 -5.81 -38.95 -16.96
C LYS A 362 -4.79 -39.74 -16.14
N LYS A 363 -3.87 -39.05 -15.46
CA LYS A 363 -3.10 -39.60 -14.32
C LYS A 363 -3.82 -39.26 -13.01
N LYS A 364 -3.97 -40.28 -12.16
CA LYS A 364 -4.60 -40.22 -10.83
C LYS A 364 -3.88 -39.20 -9.93
N ALA A 365 -4.66 -38.36 -9.26
CA ALA A 365 -4.18 -37.43 -8.23
C ALA A 365 -3.86 -38.18 -6.93
N PRO A 366 -2.73 -37.89 -6.25
CA PRO A 366 -2.54 -38.30 -4.87
C PRO A 366 -3.22 -37.30 -3.91
N GLU A 367 -3.60 -37.84 -2.76
CA GLU A 367 -4.34 -37.22 -1.67
C GLU A 367 -3.73 -35.93 -1.12
N LYS A 368 -4.66 -35.11 -0.62
CA LYS A 368 -4.45 -33.83 0.07
C LYS A 368 -3.57 -34.01 1.31
N THR A 369 -2.49 -33.24 1.39
CA THR A 369 -1.95 -32.76 2.67
C THR A 369 -1.70 -31.25 2.59
N SER A 370 -1.88 -30.62 3.75
CA SER A 370 -2.16 -29.22 4.04
C SER A 370 -1.36 -28.13 3.32
N ARG A 371 -2.08 -27.05 2.99
CA ARG A 371 -1.58 -25.71 2.69
C ARG A 371 -0.94 -25.09 3.93
N ASN A 372 0.39 -24.95 3.91
CA ASN A 372 1.12 -23.98 4.70
C ASN A 372 2.38 -23.58 3.89
N PRO A 373 2.56 -22.34 3.41
CA PRO A 373 3.77 -22.01 2.67
C PRO A 373 4.64 -21.02 3.46
N LEU A 374 5.45 -21.56 4.36
CA LEU A 374 6.79 -21.03 4.63
C LEU A 374 7.77 -22.21 4.58
N ARG A 375 7.86 -22.87 3.43
CA ARG A 375 9.04 -23.68 3.12
C ARG A 375 10.06 -22.77 2.44
N ALA A 376 11.21 -22.61 3.06
CA ALA A 376 12.38 -22.04 2.41
C ALA A 376 12.66 -22.85 1.13
N GLY A 377 12.60 -22.22 -0.05
CA GLY A 377 12.95 -22.84 -1.33
C GLY A 377 11.83 -23.01 -2.36
N THR A 378 10.59 -22.58 -2.10
CA THR A 378 9.59 -22.47 -3.19
C THR A 378 9.92 -21.29 -4.10
N VAL A 379 10.57 -21.58 -5.24
CA VAL A 379 10.81 -20.60 -6.30
C VAL A 379 9.49 -20.36 -7.04
N PHE A 380 8.78 -19.32 -6.64
CA PHE A 380 7.67 -18.78 -7.42
C PHE A 380 8.19 -18.29 -8.77
N PRO A 381 7.56 -18.67 -9.91
CA PRO A 381 7.93 -18.15 -11.23
C PRO A 381 7.95 -16.62 -11.21
N PRO A 382 8.87 -15.92 -11.90
CA PRO A 382 8.92 -14.46 -11.93
C PRO A 382 7.57 -13.82 -12.27
N ALA A 383 6.81 -14.42 -13.19
CA ALA A 383 5.46 -14.01 -13.59
C ALA A 383 4.43 -14.04 -12.44
N SER A 384 4.59 -14.90 -11.43
CA SER A 384 3.68 -14.94 -10.26
C SER A 384 3.95 -13.84 -9.23
N ARG A 385 4.99 -13.02 -9.44
CA ARG A 385 5.30 -11.86 -8.60
C ARG A 385 4.64 -10.58 -9.12
N LEU A 386 4.27 -10.51 -10.40
CA LEU A 386 3.66 -9.34 -11.00
C LEU A 386 2.19 -9.19 -10.56
N PRO A 387 1.67 -7.96 -10.48
CA PRO A 387 0.23 -7.73 -10.43
C PRO A 387 -0.49 -8.33 -11.63
N SER A 388 -1.81 -8.51 -11.54
CA SER A 388 -2.61 -8.96 -12.67
C SER A 388 -2.58 -7.96 -13.83
N GLY A 389 -2.45 -8.45 -15.06
CA GLY A 389 -2.37 -7.63 -16.28
C GLY A 389 -3.51 -6.61 -16.39
N HIS A 390 -4.76 -7.03 -16.19
CA HIS A 390 -5.92 -6.12 -16.21
C HIS A 390 -5.80 -4.96 -15.20
N THR A 391 -5.29 -5.21 -13.99
CA THR A 391 -5.13 -4.17 -12.97
C THR A 391 -4.05 -3.16 -13.38
N LEU A 392 -2.94 -3.65 -13.95
CA LEU A 392 -1.89 -2.78 -14.50
C LEU A 392 -2.40 -1.93 -15.67
N ARG A 393 -3.16 -2.53 -16.61
CA ARG A 393 -3.75 -1.81 -17.74
C ARG A 393 -4.79 -0.79 -17.27
N THR A 394 -5.59 -1.12 -16.26
CA THR A 394 -6.54 -0.18 -15.63
C THR A 394 -5.81 1.00 -15.00
N MET A 395 -4.73 0.75 -14.24
CA MET A 395 -3.91 1.81 -13.65
C MET A 395 -3.28 2.71 -14.71
N LEU A 396 -2.69 2.10 -15.75
CA LEU A 396 -2.10 2.82 -16.87
C LEU A 396 -3.13 3.71 -17.59
N ALA A 397 -4.31 3.15 -17.91
CA ALA A 397 -5.36 3.87 -18.61
C ALA A 397 -5.88 5.08 -17.81
N GLY A 398 -6.08 4.93 -16.50
CA GLY A 398 -6.55 6.02 -15.65
C GLY A 398 -5.52 7.13 -15.49
N VAL A 399 -4.26 6.78 -15.23
CA VAL A 399 -3.17 7.77 -15.10
C VAL A 399 -2.97 8.55 -16.41
N GLN A 400 -2.97 7.87 -17.55
CA GLN A 400 -2.84 8.54 -18.87
C GLN A 400 -4.01 9.49 -19.18
N ARG A 401 -5.17 9.31 -18.57
CA ARG A 401 -6.39 10.10 -18.84
C ARG A 401 -6.74 11.08 -17.73
N ARG A 402 -5.84 11.29 -16.75
CA ARG A 402 -6.07 12.11 -15.55
C ARG A 402 -7.33 11.70 -14.76
N ALA A 403 -7.72 10.45 -14.88
CA ALA A 403 -8.85 9.87 -14.19
C ALA A 403 -8.37 9.21 -12.89
N THR A 404 -9.27 9.11 -11.91
CA THR A 404 -8.97 8.38 -10.67
C THR A 404 -9.18 6.89 -10.89
N VAL A 405 -8.14 6.10 -10.67
CA VAL A 405 -8.22 4.64 -10.69
C VAL A 405 -8.77 4.16 -9.37
N LEU A 406 -9.91 3.48 -9.37
CA LEU A 406 -10.51 2.87 -8.18
C LEU A 406 -10.23 1.37 -8.18
N THR A 407 -9.53 0.87 -7.16
CA THR A 407 -9.17 -0.55 -7.05
C THR A 407 -9.25 -1.07 -5.61
N ASN A 408 -9.51 -2.38 -5.45
CA ASN A 408 -9.35 -3.11 -4.19
C ASN A 408 -7.96 -3.77 -4.07
N ASN A 409 -7.17 -3.77 -5.15
CA ASN A 409 -5.93 -4.50 -5.19
C ASN A 409 -4.78 -3.69 -4.58
N ARG A 410 -4.84 -3.45 -3.26
CA ARG A 410 -3.78 -2.76 -2.50
C ARG A 410 -2.41 -3.38 -2.75
N GLY A 411 -2.35 -4.71 -2.85
CA GLY A 411 -1.12 -5.44 -3.14
C GLY A 411 -0.52 -5.09 -4.51
N ALA A 412 -1.35 -4.95 -5.55
CA ALA A 412 -0.90 -4.48 -6.86
C ALA A 412 -0.38 -3.05 -6.81
N VAL A 413 -1.13 -2.15 -6.17
CA VAL A 413 -0.72 -0.75 -6.02
C VAL A 413 0.62 -0.66 -5.29
N LEU A 414 0.77 -1.33 -4.15
CA LEU A 414 2.03 -1.32 -3.38
C LEU A 414 3.21 -1.90 -4.17
N LYS A 415 2.98 -2.89 -5.05
CA LYS A 415 4.03 -3.43 -5.92
C LYS A 415 4.45 -2.41 -6.98
N VAL A 416 3.49 -1.74 -7.62
CA VAL A 416 3.78 -0.69 -8.60
C VAL A 416 4.49 0.47 -7.91
N MET A 417 4.01 0.93 -6.76
CA MET A 417 4.64 2.02 -6.00
C MET A 417 6.07 1.65 -5.56
N ARG A 418 6.31 0.41 -5.14
CA ARG A 418 7.66 -0.07 -4.80
C ARG A 418 8.59 -0.08 -6.00
N GLU A 419 8.13 -0.60 -7.14
CA GLU A 419 8.92 -0.64 -8.37
C GLU A 419 9.18 0.77 -8.92
N ALA A 420 8.22 1.66 -8.72
CA ALA A 420 8.37 3.09 -8.97
C ALA A 420 9.35 3.79 -8.03
N GLY A 421 9.94 3.12 -7.02
CA GLY A 421 10.80 3.80 -6.05
C GLY A 421 10.04 4.81 -5.18
N VAL A 422 8.72 4.62 -5.03
CA VAL A 422 7.80 5.43 -4.22
C VAL A 422 7.25 4.57 -3.06
N PRO A 423 8.08 3.95 -2.21
CA PRO A 423 7.57 3.05 -1.16
C PRO A 423 6.69 3.79 -0.14
N ASP A 424 6.93 5.09 0.06
CA ASP A 424 6.32 5.90 1.15
C ASP A 424 5.42 7.04 0.64
N GLY A 425 5.18 7.12 -0.68
CA GLY A 425 4.44 8.22 -1.34
C GLY A 425 5.36 9.17 -2.14
N ILE A 426 4.81 10.01 -3.01
CA ILE A 426 5.57 11.09 -3.65
C ILE A 426 5.44 12.33 -2.76
N PRO A 427 6.52 13.08 -2.53
CA PRO A 427 6.43 14.35 -1.82
C PRO A 427 5.48 15.35 -2.46
N ARG A 428 4.97 16.25 -1.63
CA ARG A 428 4.16 17.37 -2.10
C ARG A 428 5.05 18.41 -2.74
N GLY A 429 4.65 18.91 -3.90
CA GLY A 429 5.20 20.15 -4.43
C GLY A 429 4.83 21.32 -3.52
N GLU A 430 5.73 22.29 -3.37
CA GLU A 430 5.49 23.54 -2.63
C GLU A 430 4.38 24.40 -3.29
N ASP A 431 4.05 24.11 -4.56
CA ASP A 431 3.03 24.79 -5.38
C ASP A 431 1.63 24.14 -5.35
N GLU A 432 1.35 23.16 -4.48
CA GLU A 432 0.06 22.42 -4.45
C GLU A 432 -1.09 23.21 -3.77
N GLY A 433 -1.28 24.48 -4.16
CA GLY A 433 -2.37 25.34 -3.70
C GLY A 433 -3.75 25.03 -4.30
N GLU A 434 -3.82 24.20 -5.34
CA GLU A 434 -5.09 23.72 -5.93
C GLU A 434 -5.30 22.25 -5.57
N GLY A 435 -6.48 21.94 -5.01
CA GLY A 435 -6.81 20.67 -4.35
C GLY A 435 -6.19 19.41 -4.99
N GLN A 436 -5.45 18.66 -4.17
CA GLN A 436 -4.73 17.47 -4.58
C GLN A 436 -5.69 16.45 -5.22
N ARG A 437 -5.44 16.06 -6.47
CA ARG A 437 -6.28 15.09 -7.18
C ARG A 437 -5.81 13.67 -6.89
N ALA A 438 -6.71 12.81 -6.44
CA ALA A 438 -6.40 11.40 -6.25
C ALA A 438 -6.21 10.70 -7.61
N ARG A 439 -5.02 10.16 -7.89
CA ARG A 439 -4.78 9.34 -9.10
C ARG A 439 -5.16 7.88 -8.90
N ILE A 440 -4.89 7.35 -7.71
CA ILE A 440 -5.22 5.98 -7.33
C ILE A 440 -5.96 6.04 -6.00
N TRP A 441 -7.16 5.48 -5.99
CA TRP A 441 -7.99 5.34 -4.81
C TRP A 441 -8.14 3.87 -4.49
N VAL A 442 -7.52 3.46 -3.38
CA VAL A 442 -7.62 2.09 -2.88
C VAL A 442 -8.77 2.02 -1.88
N VAL A 443 -9.76 1.21 -2.20
CA VAL A 443 -10.88 0.89 -1.30
C VAL A 443 -10.70 -0.53 -0.76
N ASN A 444 -11.36 -0.89 0.34
CA ASN A 444 -11.35 -2.25 0.89
C ASN A 444 -12.69 -2.96 0.72
N PRO A 445 -13.17 -3.24 -0.51
CA PRO A 445 -14.51 -3.79 -0.63
C PRO A 445 -14.56 -5.33 -0.68
N SER A 446 -15.78 -5.83 -0.55
CA SER A 446 -16.15 -7.24 -0.45
C SER A 446 -16.06 -8.00 -1.78
N SER A 447 -15.97 -9.33 -1.75
CA SER A 447 -16.03 -10.20 -2.95
C SER A 447 -17.41 -10.81 -3.13
N LEU A 448 -17.76 -11.31 -4.32
CA LEU A 448 -19.02 -12.04 -4.58
C LEU A 448 -19.28 -13.12 -3.52
N ALA A 449 -20.51 -13.16 -3.04
CA ALA A 449 -20.86 -13.88 -1.82
C ALA A 449 -22.28 -14.46 -1.82
N GLU A 450 -23.17 -14.08 -2.75
CA GLU A 450 -24.60 -14.45 -2.68
C GLU A 450 -24.80 -15.96 -2.53
N TRP A 451 -24.25 -16.77 -3.45
CA TRP A 451 -24.38 -18.22 -3.38
C TRP A 451 -23.79 -18.82 -2.10
N ARG A 452 -22.63 -18.34 -1.67
CA ARG A 452 -21.97 -18.86 -0.45
C ARG A 452 -22.76 -18.49 0.80
N ARG A 453 -23.35 -17.30 0.85
CA ARG A 453 -24.23 -16.88 1.94
C ARG A 453 -25.46 -17.78 1.99
N LEU A 454 -26.14 -17.96 0.84
CA LEU A 454 -27.32 -18.84 0.75
C LEU A 454 -26.99 -20.27 1.20
N GLU A 455 -25.85 -20.83 0.77
CA GLU A 455 -25.40 -22.15 1.19
C GLU A 455 -25.20 -22.24 2.72
N VAL A 456 -24.56 -21.23 3.33
CA VAL A 456 -24.35 -21.16 4.78
C VAL A 456 -25.69 -21.01 5.52
N GLU A 457 -26.58 -20.15 5.05
CA GLU A 457 -27.89 -19.92 5.66
C GLU A 457 -28.80 -21.16 5.57
N GLU A 458 -28.84 -21.82 4.41
CA GLU A 458 -29.56 -23.09 4.23
C GLU A 458 -29.00 -24.21 5.12
N GLY A 459 -27.66 -24.27 5.24
CA GLY A 459 -26.97 -25.17 6.17
C GLY A 459 -27.42 -24.92 7.61
N ASN A 460 -27.41 -23.66 8.05
CA ASN A 460 -27.84 -23.27 9.39
C ASN A 460 -29.32 -23.57 9.63
N ALA A 461 -30.20 -23.28 8.67
CA ALA A 461 -31.64 -23.55 8.76
C ALA A 461 -31.95 -25.05 8.83
N ARG A 462 -31.18 -25.89 8.11
CA ARG A 462 -31.32 -27.36 8.16
C ARG A 462 -30.93 -27.90 9.53
N ILE A 463 -29.84 -27.42 10.10
CA ILE A 463 -29.41 -27.78 11.46
C ILE A 463 -30.47 -27.35 12.49
N ALA A 464 -31.05 -26.15 12.33
CA ALA A 464 -32.09 -25.66 13.22
C ALA A 464 -33.39 -26.48 13.14
N ARG A 465 -33.79 -26.96 11.95
CA ARG A 465 -34.96 -27.83 11.77
C ARG A 465 -34.76 -29.22 12.40
N TRP A 466 -33.62 -29.85 12.12
CA TRP A 466 -33.29 -31.16 12.69
C TRP A 466 -33.42 -31.19 14.23
N ARG A 467 -33.08 -30.09 14.89
CA ARG A 467 -33.23 -29.94 16.35
C ARG A 467 -34.63 -29.67 16.87
N LYS A 468 -35.56 -29.21 16.05
CA LYS A 468 -36.96 -29.04 16.49
C LYS A 468 -37.73 -30.36 16.45
N GLU A 469 -37.17 -31.35 15.77
CA GLU A 469 -37.76 -32.68 15.58
C GLU A 469 -37.21 -33.72 16.58
N GLU A 470 -36.07 -33.42 17.24
CA GLU A 470 -35.60 -34.06 18.48
C GLU A 470 -36.19 -33.38 19.72
#